data_AF-A0ABD2MM77-F1
#
_entry.id   AF-A0ABD2MM77-F1
#
_cell.length_a   1.000
_cell.length_b   1.000
_cell.length_c   1.000
_cell.angle_alpha   90.00
_cell.angle_beta   90.00
_cell.angle_gamma   90.00
#
_symmetry.space_group_name_H-M   'P 1'
#
loop_
_entity.id
_entity.type
_entity.pdbx_description
1 polymer ?
#
loop_
_entity_poly.entity_id
_entity_poly.type
_entity_poly.pdbx_seq_one_letter_code
_entity_poly.pdbx_strand_id
1 'polypeptide(L)'
;EKIIQHINDSEKTSDVNQIAQNITTTLIKASEEVAWEKGKRKNNISDETKMKIQERKQLYRLGQYATVSYWQTRKEVRTLIRRDLEEHYRKFAENVIDKNKILKCLRRREEKQQIEALKDENGSEIRNRNEIIEVTK
;
A
#
# COMPACT_ATOMS: atom_id res chain seq x y z
N GLU A 1 -36.71 4.57 -36.80
CA GLU A 1 -36.55 3.58 -35.72
C GLU A 1 -35.06 3.25 -35.46
N LYS A 2 -34.24 4.23 -35.07
CA LYS A 2 -32.80 4.00 -34.74
C LYS A 2 -32.37 4.58 -33.39
N ILE A 3 -33.30 5.13 -32.61
CA ILE A 3 -33.01 5.85 -31.37
C ILE A 3 -33.13 4.93 -30.13
N ILE A 4 -33.84 3.79 -30.25
CA ILE A 4 -34.12 2.88 -29.12
C ILE A 4 -32.95 1.90 -28.84
N GLN A 5 -32.08 1.66 -29.82
CA GLN A 5 -30.91 0.77 -29.66
C GLN A 5 -29.76 1.38 -28.83
N HIS A 6 -29.73 2.70 -28.59
CA HIS A 6 -28.64 3.33 -27.83
C HIS A 6 -28.90 3.48 -26.32
N ILE A 7 -30.11 3.16 -25.85
CA ILE A 7 -30.46 3.27 -24.42
C ILE A 7 -30.23 1.93 -23.70
N ASN A 8 -30.43 0.79 -24.37
CA ASN A 8 -30.32 -0.53 -23.73
C ASN A 8 -28.88 -1.01 -23.48
N ASP A 9 -27.91 -0.57 -24.28
CA ASP A 9 -26.49 -0.84 -24.00
C ASP A 9 -25.97 0.07 -22.87
N SER A 10 -26.58 1.25 -22.66
CA SER A 10 -26.19 2.23 -21.65
C SER A 10 -26.44 1.76 -20.22
N GLU A 11 -27.48 0.97 -19.96
CA GLU A 11 -27.88 0.55 -18.61
C GLU A 11 -27.18 -0.74 -18.16
N LYS A 12 -26.99 -1.73 -19.04
CA LYS A 12 -26.14 -2.91 -18.75
C LYS A 12 -24.67 -2.52 -18.57
N THR A 13 -24.19 -1.53 -19.34
CA THR A 13 -22.85 -0.97 -19.12
C THR A 13 -22.78 -0.12 -17.86
N SER A 14 -23.86 0.51 -17.39
CA SER A 14 -23.85 1.34 -16.16
C SER A 14 -23.43 0.55 -14.93
N ASP A 15 -24.02 -0.63 -14.67
CA ASP A 15 -23.69 -1.42 -13.48
C ASP A 15 -22.29 -2.05 -13.56
N VAL A 16 -21.90 -2.54 -14.74
CA VAL A 16 -20.54 -3.07 -14.98
C VAL A 16 -19.50 -1.96 -14.89
N ASN A 17 -19.79 -0.77 -15.41
CA ASN A 17 -18.93 0.41 -15.31
C ASN A 17 -18.86 0.92 -13.87
N GLN A 18 -19.94 0.86 -13.10
CA GLN A 18 -19.97 1.23 -11.69
C GLN A 18 -19.09 0.26 -10.87
N ILE A 19 -19.19 -1.05 -11.13
CA ILE A 19 -18.34 -2.06 -10.50
C ILE A 19 -16.88 -1.86 -10.91
N ALA A 20 -16.60 -1.64 -12.20
CA ALA A 20 -15.26 -1.37 -12.70
C ALA A 20 -14.68 -0.08 -12.11
N GLN A 21 -15.48 0.97 -11.95
CA GLN A 21 -15.10 2.21 -11.27
C GLN A 21 -14.82 1.99 -9.79
N ASN A 22 -15.63 1.19 -9.09
CA ASN A 22 -15.43 0.86 -7.68
C ASN A 22 -14.14 0.05 -7.47
N ILE A 23 -13.90 -0.96 -8.30
CA ILE A 23 -12.66 -1.75 -8.28
C ILE A 23 -11.46 -0.85 -8.60
N THR A 24 -11.56 -0.01 -9.63
CA THR A 24 -10.49 0.90 -10.04
C THR A 24 -10.18 1.92 -8.95
N THR A 25 -11.20 2.52 -8.34
CA THR A 25 -11.06 3.48 -7.24
C THR A 25 -10.42 2.83 -6.02
N THR A 26 -10.80 1.59 -5.71
CA THR A 26 -10.23 0.82 -4.61
C THR A 26 -8.77 0.45 -4.88
N LEU A 27 -8.43 0.05 -6.11
CA LEU A 27 -7.06 -0.18 -6.55
C LEU A 27 -6.21 1.09 -6.47
N ILE A 28 -6.74 2.24 -6.87
CA ILE A 28 -6.05 3.53 -6.77
C ILE A 28 -5.80 3.88 -5.30
N LYS A 29 -6.82 3.86 -4.45
CA LYS A 29 -6.67 4.13 -2.99
C LYS A 29 -5.69 3.17 -2.32
N ALA A 30 -5.80 1.88 -2.63
CA ALA A 30 -4.86 0.86 -2.17
C ALA A 30 -3.43 1.16 -2.63
N SER A 31 -3.26 1.55 -3.89
CA SER A 31 -1.96 1.90 -4.44
C SER A 31 -1.40 3.17 -3.80
N GLU A 32 -2.24 4.14 -3.44
CA GLU A 32 -1.86 5.38 -2.75
C GLU A 32 -1.48 5.14 -1.28
N GLU A 33 -2.14 4.20 -0.60
CA GLU A 33 -1.80 3.78 0.77
C GLU A 33 -0.49 2.97 0.83
N VAL A 34 -0.19 2.21 -0.22
CA VAL A 34 1.09 1.48 -0.37
C VAL A 34 2.17 2.41 -0.92
N ALA A 35 1.80 3.36 -1.79
CA ALA A 35 2.70 4.36 -2.31
C ALA A 35 3.31 5.10 -1.12
N TRP A 36 4.63 5.24 -1.22
CA TRP A 36 5.49 5.84 -0.22
C TRP A 36 4.82 7.02 0.49
N GLU A 37 4.72 7.01 1.83
CA GLU A 37 4.37 8.21 2.61
C GLU A 37 5.40 9.30 2.28
N LYS A 38 5.13 10.10 1.24
CA LYS A 38 5.92 11.27 0.87
C LYS A 38 5.69 12.31 1.96
N GLY A 39 6.50 12.30 3.01
CA GLY A 39 6.63 13.50 3.84
C GLY A 39 6.98 13.32 5.31
N LYS A 40 6.78 12.15 5.90
CA LYS A 40 7.23 11.96 7.29
C LYS A 40 8.69 11.53 7.29
N ARG A 41 9.60 12.50 7.37
CA ARG A 41 11.00 12.26 7.76
C ARG A 41 11.01 11.69 9.18
N LYS A 42 10.63 10.43 9.36
CA LYS A 42 10.93 9.70 10.59
C LYS A 42 12.45 9.67 10.69
N ASN A 43 12.98 10.01 11.86
CA ASN A 43 14.41 9.95 12.09
C ASN A 43 14.86 8.50 11.91
N ASN A 44 15.50 8.20 10.79
CA ASN A 44 15.99 6.85 10.43
C ASN A 44 17.19 6.38 11.27
N ILE A 45 17.51 7.10 12.34
CA ILE A 45 18.72 6.91 13.13
C ILE A 45 18.28 6.81 14.60
N SER A 46 18.74 5.76 15.28
CA SER A 46 18.46 5.52 16.69
C SER A 46 19.12 6.56 17.58
N ASP A 47 18.62 6.73 18.79
CA ASP A 47 19.22 7.67 19.75
C ASP A 47 20.62 7.24 20.18
N GLU A 48 20.88 5.92 20.21
CA GLU A 48 22.22 5.34 20.39
C GLU A 48 23.21 5.87 19.33
N THR A 49 22.83 5.77 18.05
CA THR A 49 23.65 6.27 16.95
C THR A 49 23.83 7.78 17.01
N LYS A 50 22.79 8.55 17.37
CA LYS A 50 22.89 10.01 17.53
C LYS A 50 23.90 10.39 18.63
N MET A 51 23.84 9.72 19.78
CA MET A 51 24.77 9.94 20.89
C MET A 51 26.21 9.65 20.46
N LYS A 52 26.44 8.52 19.80
CA LYS A 52 27.78 8.14 19.31
C LYS A 52 28.33 9.08 18.23
N ILE A 53 27.46 9.61 17.36
CA ILE A 53 27.84 10.67 16.41
C ILE A 53 28.25 11.93 17.17
N GLN A 54 27.54 12.30 18.23
CA GLN A 54 27.86 13.47 19.04
C GLN A 54 29.18 13.29 19.80
N GLU A 55 29.43 12.11 20.38
CA GLU A 55 30.69 11.75 21.01
C GLU A 55 31.85 11.89 20.02
N ARG A 56 31.71 11.35 18.81
CA ARG A 56 32.70 11.51 17.74
C ARG A 56 32.95 12.99 17.39
N LYS A 57 31.90 13.81 17.32
CA LYS A 57 32.02 15.26 17.05
C LYS A 57 32.76 15.98 18.18
N GLN A 58 32.54 15.60 19.43
CA GLN A 58 33.24 16.16 20.58
C GLN A 58 34.73 15.82 20.53
N LEU A 59 35.08 14.56 20.30
CA LEU A 59 36.48 14.13 20.14
C LEU A 59 37.20 14.89 19.01
N TYR A 60 36.50 15.14 17.90
CA TYR A 60 37.04 15.94 16.81
C TYR A 60 37.28 17.41 17.22
N ARG A 61 36.31 18.03 17.90
CA ARG A 61 36.43 19.41 18.41
C ARG A 61 37.55 19.58 19.43
N LEU A 62 37.81 18.57 20.24
CA LEU A 62 38.91 18.54 21.21
C LEU A 62 40.28 18.29 20.55
N GLY A 63 40.36 18.17 19.22
CA GLY A 63 41.62 17.91 18.51
C GLY A 63 42.12 16.46 18.65
N GLN A 64 41.32 15.55 19.22
CA GLN A 64 41.72 14.17 19.49
C GLN A 64 41.55 13.24 18.28
N TYR A 65 41.53 13.76 17.06
CA TYR A 65 41.25 12.99 15.84
C TYR A 65 42.33 11.93 15.51
N ALA A 66 43.55 12.10 16.03
CA ALA A 66 44.64 11.15 15.86
C ALA A 66 44.65 10.05 16.95
N THR A 67 43.75 10.12 17.94
CA THR A 67 43.73 9.17 19.06
C THR A 67 43.04 7.86 18.69
N VAL A 68 43.46 6.77 19.33
CA VAL A 68 42.83 5.44 19.20
C VAL A 68 41.34 5.50 19.54
N SER A 69 40.98 6.29 20.56
CA SER A 69 39.59 6.57 20.97
C SER A 69 38.75 7.10 19.80
N TYR A 70 39.19 8.15 19.11
CA TYR A 70 38.45 8.70 17.98
C TYR A 70 38.26 7.67 16.85
N TRP A 71 39.28 6.86 16.56
CA TRP A 71 39.19 5.81 15.55
C TRP A 71 38.21 4.70 15.93
N GLN A 72 38.17 4.30 17.21
CA GLN A 72 37.20 3.34 17.74
C GLN A 72 35.78 3.91 17.65
N THR A 73 35.53 5.10 18.19
CA THR A 73 34.21 5.75 18.11
C THR A 73 33.77 5.94 16.66
N ARG A 74 34.68 6.27 15.74
CA ARG A 74 34.38 6.34 14.29
C ARG A 74 33.96 5.00 13.70
N LYS A 75 34.59 3.90 14.09
CA LYS A 75 34.20 2.55 13.67
C LYS A 75 32.82 2.17 14.24
N GLU A 76 32.60 2.43 15.52
CA GLU A 76 31.32 2.18 16.20
C GLU A 76 30.17 2.92 15.52
N VAL A 77 30.33 4.22 15.25
CA VAL A 77 29.33 5.03 14.53
C VAL A 77 28.99 4.42 13.17
N ARG A 78 29.98 3.91 12.43
CA ARG A 78 29.74 3.28 11.13
C ARG A 78 28.92 2.00 11.26
N THR A 79 29.24 1.17 12.24
CA THR A 79 28.52 -0.09 12.52
C THR A 79 27.08 0.20 12.94
N LEU A 80 26.90 1.19 13.81
CA LEU A 80 25.60 1.67 14.29
C LEU A 80 24.70 2.16 13.15
N ILE A 81 25.22 3.04 12.28
CA ILE A 81 24.46 3.53 11.11
C ILE A 81 24.04 2.37 10.20
N ARG A 82 24.93 1.40 9.95
CA ARG A 82 24.58 0.25 9.11
C ARG A 82 23.45 -0.58 9.73
N ARG A 83 23.53 -0.85 11.04
CA ARG A 83 22.48 -1.55 11.79
C ARG A 83 21.14 -0.81 11.72
N ASP A 84 21.13 0.50 11.97
CA ASP A 84 19.91 1.32 11.89
C ASP A 84 19.28 1.28 10.48
N LEU A 85 20.11 1.34 9.43
CA LEU A 85 19.65 1.24 8.05
C LEU A 85 19.05 -0.13 7.73
N GLU A 86 19.72 -1.22 8.13
CA GLU A 86 19.22 -2.58 7.94
C GLU A 86 17.89 -2.79 8.67
N GLU A 87 17.76 -2.29 9.89
CA GLU A 87 16.53 -2.36 10.66
C GLU A 87 15.41 -1.54 10.03
N HIS A 88 15.71 -0.34 9.54
CA HIS A 88 14.77 0.48 8.80
C HIS A 88 14.27 -0.24 7.53
N TYR A 89 15.17 -0.82 6.73
CA TYR A 89 14.79 -1.55 5.53
C TYR A 89 13.98 -2.81 5.84
N ARG A 90 14.33 -3.53 6.91
CA ARG A 90 13.56 -4.69 7.37
C ARG A 90 12.12 -4.29 7.74
N LYS A 91 11.96 -3.29 8.61
CA LYS A 91 10.65 -2.77 9.01
C LYS A 91 9.86 -2.23 7.82
N PHE A 92 10.52 -1.59 6.87
CA PHE A 92 9.88 -1.13 5.63
C PHE A 92 9.36 -2.31 4.81
N ALA A 93 10.17 -3.35 4.58
CA ALA A 93 9.76 -4.53 3.85
C ALA A 93 8.59 -5.25 4.54
N GLU A 94 8.65 -5.42 5.87
CA GLU A 94 7.55 -5.98 6.66
C GLU A 94 6.25 -5.18 6.51
N ASN A 95 6.31 -3.85 6.65
CA ASN A 95 5.16 -2.97 6.45
C ASN A 95 4.57 -3.08 5.04
N VAL A 96 5.41 -3.16 4.00
CA VAL A 96 4.95 -3.35 2.62
C VAL A 96 4.29 -4.71 2.44
N ILE A 97 4.85 -5.77 3.00
CA ILE A 97 4.26 -7.12 2.96
C ILE A 97 2.89 -7.12 3.66
N ASP A 98 2.78 -6.53 4.84
CA ASP A 98 1.54 -6.53 5.62
C ASP A 98 0.45 -5.69 4.95
N LYS A 99 0.79 -4.52 4.40
CA LYS A 99 -0.14 -3.75 3.56
C LYS A 99 -0.63 -4.58 2.37
N ASN A 100 0.27 -5.28 1.67
CA ASN A 100 -0.11 -6.12 0.54
C ASN A 100 -0.98 -7.34 0.94
N LYS A 101 -0.79 -7.92 2.13
CA LYS A 101 -1.69 -8.96 2.66
C LYS A 101 -3.10 -8.42 2.85
N ILE A 102 -3.25 -7.22 3.42
CA ILE A 102 -4.55 -6.56 3.60
C ILE A 102 -5.22 -6.34 2.24
N LEU A 103 -4.48 -5.87 1.23
CA LEU A 103 -5.01 -5.70 -0.12
C LEU A 103 -5.47 -7.01 -0.77
N LYS A 104 -4.77 -8.12 -0.50
CA LYS A 104 -5.22 -9.45 -0.95
C LYS A 104 -6.53 -9.87 -0.28
N CYS A 105 -6.69 -9.57 1.01
CA CYS A 105 -7.93 -9.84 1.74
C CYS A 105 -9.10 -8.98 1.25
N LEU A 106 -8.87 -7.69 0.96
CA LEU A 106 -9.88 -6.78 0.41
C LEU A 106 -10.35 -7.25 -0.98
N ARG A 107 -9.42 -7.58 -1.89
CA ARG A 107 -9.75 -8.12 -3.22
C ARG A 107 -10.61 -9.38 -3.15
N ARG A 108 -10.28 -10.33 -2.27
CA ARG A 108 -11.08 -11.55 -2.06
C ARG A 108 -12.48 -11.29 -1.51
N ARG A 109 -12.70 -10.16 -0.82
CA ARG A 109 -14.02 -9.78 -0.28
C ARG A 109 -14.89 -9.15 -1.37
N GLU A 110 -14.29 -8.37 -2.26
CA GLU A 110 -14.96 -7.77 -3.42
C GLU A 110 -15.29 -8.82 -4.50
N GLU A 111 -14.38 -9.76 -4.78
CA GLU A 111 -14.65 -10.92 -5.67
C GLU A 111 -15.84 -11.78 -5.18
N LYS A 112 -16.19 -11.68 -3.89
CA LYS A 112 -17.32 -12.39 -3.28
C LYS A 112 -18.60 -11.55 -3.18
N GLN A 113 -18.63 -10.31 -3.67
CA GLN A 113 -19.88 -9.59 -3.81
C GLN A 113 -20.74 -10.33 -4.84
N GLN A 114 -21.65 -11.16 -4.34
CA GLN A 114 -22.63 -11.84 -5.16
C GLN A 114 -23.64 -10.81 -5.65
N ILE A 115 -23.98 -10.88 -6.93
CA ILE A 115 -25.16 -10.20 -7.45
C ILE A 115 -26.36 -10.85 -6.75
N GLU A 116 -26.93 -10.16 -5.76
CA GLU A 116 -28.06 -10.67 -4.96
C GLU A 116 -29.38 -10.63 -5.76
N ALA A 117 -29.44 -9.77 -6.78
CA ALA A 117 -30.56 -9.64 -7.69
C ALA A 117 -30.10 -9.08 -9.05
N LEU A 118 -30.64 -9.62 -10.14
CA LEU A 118 -30.46 -9.14 -11.50
C LEU A 118 -31.83 -8.78 -12.08
N LYS A 119 -31.99 -7.59 -12.65
CA LYS A 119 -33.25 -7.20 -13.30
C LYS A 119 -33.19 -7.55 -14.77
N ASP A 120 -34.21 -8.29 -15.21
CA ASP A 120 -34.40 -8.65 -16.61
C ASP A 120 -34.99 -7.50 -17.42
N GLU A 121 -34.97 -7.67 -18.75
CA GLU A 121 -35.45 -6.71 -19.76
C GLU A 121 -36.93 -6.33 -19.61
N ASN A 122 -37.70 -7.12 -18.85
CA ASN A 122 -39.11 -6.88 -18.53
C ASN A 122 -39.34 -6.21 -17.16
N GLY A 123 -38.26 -5.83 -16.44
CA GLY A 123 -38.32 -5.24 -15.09
C GLY A 123 -38.51 -6.26 -13.95
N SER A 124 -38.55 -7.56 -14.27
CA SER A 124 -38.62 -8.65 -13.29
C SER A 124 -37.28 -8.84 -12.59
N GLU A 125 -37.31 -9.04 -11.27
CA GLU A 125 -36.11 -9.20 -10.46
C GLU A 125 -35.81 -10.70 -10.25
N ILE A 126 -34.76 -11.19 -10.91
CA ILE A 126 -34.24 -12.54 -10.69
C ILE A 126 -33.35 -12.50 -9.45
N ARG A 127 -33.71 -13.30 -8.46
CA ARG A 127 -32.93 -13.50 -7.22
C ARG A 127 -32.28 -14.88 -7.14
N ASN A 128 -32.53 -15.73 -8.14
CA ASN A 128 -32.01 -17.09 -8.18
C ASN A 128 -30.56 -17.10 -8.69
N ARG A 129 -29.63 -17.51 -7.81
CA ARG A 129 -28.19 -17.54 -8.08
C ARG A 129 -27.80 -18.35 -9.33
N ASN A 130 -28.48 -19.46 -9.61
CA ASN A 130 -28.14 -20.30 -10.76
C ASN A 130 -28.52 -19.61 -12.08
N GLU A 131 -29.68 -18.95 -12.09
CA GLU A 131 -30.16 -18.19 -13.25
C GLU A 131 -29.29 -16.95 -13.49
N ILE A 132 -28.89 -16.24 -12.43
CA ILE A 132 -27.97 -15.10 -12.53
C ILE A 132 -26.63 -15.52 -13.17
N ILE A 133 -26.07 -16.67 -12.78
CA ILE A 133 -24.81 -17.20 -13.34
C ILE A 133 -24.94 -17.59 -14.81
N GLU A 134 -26.10 -18.11 -15.21
CA GLU A 134 -26.36 -18.54 -16.59
C GLU A 134 -26.51 -17.34 -17.54
N VAL A 135 -27.09 -16.24 -17.06
CA VAL A 135 -27.26 -14.99 -17.82
C VAL A 135 -25.96 -14.15 -17.88
N THR A 136 -25.06 -14.29 -16.91
CA THR A 136 -23.81 -13.51 -16.81
C THR A 136 -22.57 -14.18 -17.41
N LYS A 137 -22.67 -15.43 -17.87
CA LYS A 137 -21.60 -16.13 -18.61
C LYS A 137 -21.62 -15.80 -20.10
#